data_AF-A0A537KCG5-F1
#
_entry.id   AF-A0A537KCG5-F1
#
_cell.length_a   1.000
_cell.length_b   1.000
_cell.length_c   1.000
_cell.angle_alpha   90.00
_cell.angle_beta   90.00
_cell.angle_gamma   90.00
#
_symmetry.space_group_name_H-M   'P 1'
#
loop_
_entity.id
_entity.type
_entity.pdbx_description
1 polymer ?
#
loop_
_entity_poly.entity_id
_entity_poly.type
_entity_poly.pdbx_seq_one_letter_code
_entity_poly.pdbx_strand_id
1 'polypeptide(L)'
;MNEILNDPNLIDQQNLLDYMRQNPADFVDFNVPWTLNLGLSLSFYDRMKTDYSGFEKIFSSNLNFGGSFLLSPKWNFMVNGFFDLDTKKLQTFTMNISRDMHCWQMAISITPVGLYRFFSINISPKSSMLQDLKINRTRTFFNF
;
A
#
# COMPACT_ATOMS: atom_id res chain seq x y z
N MET A 1 -33.38 -5.31 47.26
CA MET A 1 -33.08 -4.54 46.03
C MET A 1 -31.89 -3.60 46.25
N ASN A 2 -30.82 -3.99 46.96
CA ASN A 2 -29.66 -3.11 47.23
C ASN A 2 -28.31 -3.88 47.35
N GLU A 3 -28.25 -5.16 46.98
CA GLU A 3 -27.00 -5.95 47.10
C GLU A 3 -26.15 -5.97 45.82
N ILE A 4 -26.64 -5.38 44.72
CA ILE A 4 -25.88 -5.28 43.45
C ILE A 4 -24.86 -4.12 43.50
N LEU A 5 -24.95 -3.23 44.50
CA LEU A 5 -24.17 -1.99 44.57
C LEU A 5 -22.86 -2.10 45.37
N ASN A 6 -22.51 -3.26 45.93
CA ASN A 6 -21.39 -3.37 46.87
C ASN A 6 -20.34 -4.42 46.49
N ASP A 7 -20.30 -4.83 45.23
CA ASP A 7 -19.28 -5.74 44.71
C ASP A 7 -18.08 -4.90 44.20
N PRO A 8 -16.94 -4.88 44.91
CA PRO A 8 -15.82 -3.96 44.63
C PRO A 8 -15.26 -4.13 43.21
N ASN A 9 -15.34 -5.34 42.66
CA ASN A 9 -14.90 -5.63 41.29
C ASN A 9 -15.74 -4.91 40.21
N LEU A 10 -17.03 -4.68 40.47
CA LEU A 10 -17.92 -4.01 39.51
C LEU A 10 -17.72 -2.49 39.51
N ILE A 11 -17.38 -1.92 40.66
CA ILE A 11 -17.06 -0.51 40.84
C ILE A 11 -15.71 -0.20 40.18
N ASP A 12 -14.71 -1.06 40.38
CA ASP A 12 -13.40 -0.93 39.74
C ASP A 12 -13.48 -1.02 38.22
N GLN A 13 -14.33 -1.90 37.68
CA GLN A 13 -14.52 -2.02 36.23
C GLN A 13 -15.21 -0.78 35.63
N GLN A 14 -16.19 -0.20 36.34
CA GLN A 14 -16.84 1.05 35.92
C GLN A 14 -15.86 2.24 35.95
N ASN A 15 -15.07 2.35 37.02
CA ASN A 15 -14.05 3.38 37.15
C ASN A 15 -12.98 3.26 36.05
N LEU A 16 -12.59 2.04 35.67
CA LEU A 16 -11.64 1.78 34.59
C LEU A 16 -12.20 2.22 33.22
N LEU A 17 -13.48 1.92 32.96
CA LEU A 17 -14.16 2.33 31.73
C LEU A 17 -14.32 3.86 31.65
N ASP A 18 -14.65 4.52 32.76
CA ASP A 18 -14.74 5.98 32.82
C ASP A 18 -13.36 6.62 32.66
N TYR A 19 -12.31 6.03 33.22
CA TYR A 19 -10.93 6.45 33.00
C TYR A 19 -10.50 6.32 31.53
N MET A 20 -10.85 5.20 30.87
CA MET A 20 -10.61 4.99 29.44
C MET A 20 -11.37 5.99 28.55
N ARG A 21 -12.61 6.34 28.94
CA ARG A 21 -13.44 7.34 28.23
C ARG A 21 -12.91 8.76 28.38
N GLN A 22 -12.35 9.10 29.53
CA GLN A 22 -11.78 10.42 29.81
C GLN A 22 -10.39 10.59 29.22
N ASN A 23 -9.63 9.50 29.04
CA ASN A 23 -8.27 9.51 28.49
C ASN A 23 -8.16 8.67 27.20
N PRO A 24 -8.98 8.95 26.17
CA PRO A 24 -9.02 8.12 24.96
C PRO A 24 -7.67 8.04 24.24
N ALA A 25 -6.79 9.03 24.42
CA ALA A 25 -5.44 9.07 23.83
C ALA A 25 -4.49 7.99 24.39
N ASP A 26 -4.66 7.58 25.64
CA ASP A 26 -3.77 6.60 26.31
C ASP A 26 -4.16 5.15 25.99
N PHE A 27 -5.34 4.95 25.39
CA PHE A 27 -5.90 3.64 25.03
C PHE A 27 -6.09 3.48 23.52
N VAL A 28 -5.51 4.36 22.70
CA VAL A 28 -5.47 4.17 21.25
C VAL A 28 -4.46 3.08 20.92
N ASP A 29 -4.93 1.95 20.39
CA ASP A 29 -4.07 0.95 19.77
C ASP A 29 -3.53 1.50 18.44
N PHE A 30 -2.32 2.07 18.46
CA PHE A 30 -1.62 2.60 17.27
C PHE A 30 -0.99 1.50 16.41
N ASN A 31 -1.51 0.28 16.41
CA ASN A 31 -1.11 -0.73 15.42
C ASN A 31 -1.70 -0.38 14.05
N VAL A 32 -1.14 0.63 13.39
CA VAL A 32 -1.55 1.10 12.07
C VAL A 32 -0.94 0.17 11.03
N PRO A 33 -1.72 -0.75 10.41
CA PRO A 33 -1.18 -1.79 9.56
C PRO A 33 -0.87 -1.27 8.14
N TRP A 34 -0.71 0.03 7.96
CA TRP A 34 -0.54 0.66 6.66
C TRP A 34 0.54 1.75 6.65
N THR A 35 1.16 1.93 5.49
CA THR A 35 2.13 2.97 5.19
C THR A 35 1.71 3.67 3.90
N LEU A 36 1.91 4.98 3.85
CA LEU A 36 1.67 5.79 2.66
C LEU A 36 2.86 6.74 2.48
N ASN A 37 3.38 6.78 1.27
CA ASN A 37 4.44 7.67 0.84
C ASN A 37 3.96 8.44 -0.39
N LEU A 38 4.12 9.76 -0.33
CA LEU A 38 3.83 10.67 -1.43
C LEU A 38 5.10 11.48 -1.68
N GLY A 39 5.53 11.57 -2.92
CA GLY A 39 6.63 12.42 -3.36
C GLY A 39 6.18 13.28 -4.52
N LEU A 40 6.44 14.59 -4.41
CA LEU A 40 6.18 15.54 -5.48
C LEU A 40 7.53 16.01 -6.03
N SER A 41 7.72 15.87 -7.33
CA SER A 41 8.88 16.38 -8.05
C SER A 41 8.45 17.50 -8.99
N LEU A 42 9.07 18.66 -8.82
CA LEU A 42 8.83 19.85 -9.62
C LEU A 42 10.14 20.23 -10.31
N SER A 43 10.09 20.44 -11.61
CA SER A 43 11.22 20.86 -12.43
C SER A 43 10.83 22.10 -13.22
N PHE A 44 11.68 23.13 -13.15
CA PHE A 44 11.51 24.37 -13.91
C PHE A 44 12.87 24.78 -14.48
N TYR A 45 12.97 24.87 -15.80
CA TYR A 45 14.19 25.30 -16.45
C TYR A 45 13.91 25.93 -17.83
N ASP A 46 14.82 26.78 -18.26
CA ASP A 46 14.81 27.36 -19.60
C ASP A 46 15.57 26.42 -20.55
N ARG A 47 14.92 26.02 -21.65
CA ARG A 47 15.53 25.26 -22.74
C ARG A 47 15.69 26.19 -23.94
N MET A 48 16.81 26.11 -24.65
CA MET A 48 16.95 26.83 -25.91
C MET A 48 16.04 26.20 -26.96
N LYS A 49 15.28 27.03 -27.68
CA LYS A 49 14.36 26.57 -28.71
C LYS A 49 15.13 25.97 -29.89
N THR A 50 14.53 24.97 -30.54
CA THR A 50 15.13 24.24 -31.67
C THR A 50 15.38 25.11 -32.90
N ASP A 51 14.68 26.25 -33.01
CA ASP A 51 14.80 27.25 -34.07
C ASP A 51 15.84 28.34 -33.77
N TYR A 52 16.59 28.23 -32.67
CA TYR A 52 17.58 29.20 -32.21
C TYR A 52 17.01 30.62 -31.95
N SER A 53 15.68 30.79 -31.91
CA SER A 53 15.03 32.10 -31.78
C SER A 53 14.96 32.62 -30.33
N GLY A 54 15.35 31.80 -29.35
CA GLY A 54 15.40 32.18 -27.95
C GLY A 54 15.26 30.98 -27.01
N PHE A 55 14.70 31.23 -25.82
CA PHE A 55 14.47 30.22 -24.79
C PHE A 55 12.97 29.92 -24.62
N GLU A 56 12.64 28.66 -24.37
CA GLU A 56 11.34 28.19 -23.94
C GLU A 56 11.40 27.75 -22.48
N LYS A 57 10.36 28.08 -21.71
CA LYS A 57 10.22 27.67 -20.33
C LYS A 57 9.59 26.29 -20.26
N ILE A 58 10.31 25.33 -19.70
CA ILE A 58 9.79 23.98 -19.45
C ILE A 58 9.45 23.87 -17.97
N PHE A 59 8.19 23.57 -17.71
CA PHE A 59 7.69 23.21 -16.39
C PHE A 59 7.27 21.74 -16.44
N SER A 60 7.74 20.95 -15.47
CA SER A 60 7.27 19.58 -15.29
C SER A 60 6.95 19.27 -13.83
N SER A 61 5.85 18.57 -13.61
CA SER A 61 5.34 18.19 -12.30
C SER A 61 4.93 16.71 -12.27
N ASN A 62 5.56 15.96 -11.38
CA ASN A 62 5.33 14.52 -11.23
C ASN A 62 5.03 14.18 -9.77
N LEU A 63 4.00 13.35 -9.55
CA LEU A 63 3.63 12.82 -8.26
C LEU A 63 3.93 11.31 -8.25
N ASN A 64 4.87 10.89 -7.40
CA ASN A 64 5.03 9.49 -7.05
C ASN A 64 4.22 9.19 -5.80
N PHE A 65 3.54 8.05 -5.79
CA PHE A 65 2.84 7.56 -4.62
C PHE A 65 3.15 6.08 -4.42
N GLY A 66 3.17 5.66 -3.18
CA GLY A 66 3.32 4.27 -2.83
C GLY A 66 2.85 4.01 -1.43
N GLY A 67 2.54 2.77 -1.13
CA GLY A 67 2.08 2.40 0.19
C GLY A 67 1.98 0.90 0.34
N SER A 68 1.92 0.46 1.58
CA SER A 68 1.64 -0.92 1.92
C SER A 68 0.54 -0.98 2.95
N PHE A 69 -0.34 -1.97 2.91
CA PHE A 69 -1.26 -2.22 4.00
C PHE A 69 -1.48 -3.71 4.22
N LEU A 70 -1.64 -4.09 5.49
CA LEU A 70 -2.01 -5.44 5.88
C LEU A 70 -3.52 -5.48 6.07
N LEU A 71 -4.22 -6.13 5.15
CA LEU A 71 -5.67 -6.31 5.28
C LEU A 71 -6.02 -7.24 6.46
N SER A 72 -5.16 -8.22 6.71
CA SER A 72 -5.19 -9.10 7.89
C SER A 72 -3.78 -9.66 8.12
N PRO A 73 -3.48 -10.35 9.25
CA PRO A 73 -2.11 -10.74 9.62
C PRO A 73 -1.35 -11.61 8.60
N LYS A 74 -2.08 -12.21 7.65
CA LYS A 74 -1.55 -13.10 6.62
C LYS A 74 -1.63 -12.53 5.21
N TRP A 75 -2.10 -11.30 5.07
CA TRP A 75 -2.25 -10.62 3.78
C TRP A 75 -1.51 -9.30 3.79
N ASN A 76 -0.64 -9.10 2.81
CA ASN A 76 0.07 -7.85 2.60
C ASN A 76 -0.18 -7.35 1.18
N PHE A 77 -0.56 -6.08 1.08
CA PHE A 77 -0.77 -5.38 -0.16
C PHE A 77 0.24 -4.25 -0.25
N MET A 78 0.89 -4.12 -1.40
CA MET A 78 1.81 -3.03 -1.69
C MET A 78 1.40 -2.42 -3.02
N VAL A 79 1.29 -1.10 -3.07
CA VAL A 79 0.94 -0.35 -4.27
C VAL A 79 1.99 0.70 -4.52
N ASN A 80 2.28 0.96 -5.78
CA ASN A 80 3.16 2.04 -6.19
C ASN A 80 2.72 2.59 -7.55
N GLY A 81 2.86 3.89 -7.75
CA GLY A 81 2.47 4.53 -8.99
C GLY A 81 3.13 5.89 -9.21
N PHE A 82 3.05 6.31 -10.46
CA PHE A 82 3.58 7.57 -10.97
C PHE A 82 2.48 8.28 -11.73
N PHE A 83 2.18 9.50 -11.32
CA PHE A 83 1.18 10.36 -11.93
C PHE A 83 1.86 11.63 -12.44
N ASP A 84 1.68 11.91 -13.73
CA ASP A 84 2.16 13.13 -14.36
C ASP A 84 1.05 14.18 -14.25
N LEU A 85 1.34 15.27 -13.53
CA LEU A 85 0.37 16.33 -13.22
C LEU A 85 0.15 17.26 -14.42
N ASP A 86 1.12 17.38 -15.33
CA ASP A 86 1.02 18.25 -16.50
C ASP A 86 0.11 17.61 -17.55
N THR A 87 0.33 16.33 -17.84
CA THR A 87 -0.52 15.58 -18.78
C THR A 87 -1.78 15.01 -18.12
N LYS A 88 -1.88 15.07 -16.79
CA LYS A 88 -2.94 14.49 -15.95
C LYS A 88 -3.14 13.00 -16.21
N LYS A 89 -2.05 12.29 -16.49
CA LYS A 89 -2.08 10.86 -16.83
C LYS A 89 -1.34 10.06 -15.76
N LEU A 90 -1.94 8.92 -15.41
CA LEU A 90 -1.27 7.89 -14.64
C LEU A 90 -0.27 7.18 -15.56
N GLN A 91 1.02 7.41 -15.33
CA GLN A 91 2.08 6.87 -16.16
C GLN A 91 2.34 5.40 -15.87
N THR A 92 2.35 5.04 -14.58
CA THR A 92 2.56 3.65 -14.15
C THR A 92 1.81 3.41 -12.86
N PHE A 93 1.26 2.21 -12.73
CA PHE A 93 0.66 1.72 -11.49
C PHE A 93 0.97 0.23 -11.37
N THR A 94 1.47 -0.16 -10.21
CA THR A 94 1.83 -1.54 -9.88
C THR A 94 1.28 -1.88 -8.51
N MET A 95 0.81 -3.11 -8.39
CA MET A 95 0.30 -3.69 -7.16
C MET A 95 0.96 -5.05 -6.94
N ASN A 96 1.42 -5.27 -5.72
CA ASN A 96 1.94 -6.54 -5.25
C ASN A 96 1.09 -7.02 -4.07
N ILE A 97 0.64 -8.26 -4.14
CA ILE A 97 -0.16 -8.90 -3.10
C ILE A 97 0.58 -10.14 -2.65
N SER A 98 0.78 -10.30 -1.35
CA SER A 98 1.30 -11.53 -0.78
C SER A 98 0.37 -12.09 0.29
N ARG A 99 0.21 -13.42 0.27
CA ARG A 99 -0.60 -14.15 1.24
C ARG A 99 0.13 -15.36 1.78
N ASP A 100 0.09 -15.53 3.09
CA ASP A 100 0.56 -16.72 3.79
C ASP A 100 -0.62 -17.65 4.15
N MET A 101 -0.55 -18.90 3.68
CA MET A 101 -1.55 -19.96 3.87
C MET A 101 -0.97 -21.14 4.68
N HIS A 102 -0.10 -20.86 5.65
CA HIS A 102 0.56 -21.81 6.55
C HIS A 102 1.64 -22.67 5.86
N CYS A 103 1.26 -23.62 5.02
CA CYS A 103 2.20 -24.46 4.26
C CYS A 103 2.49 -23.90 2.86
N TRP A 104 1.69 -22.95 2.41
CA TRP A 104 1.77 -22.36 1.09
C TRP A 104 1.95 -20.85 1.20
N GLN A 105 2.67 -20.29 0.23
CA GLN A 105 2.79 -18.85 0.04
C GLN A 105 2.33 -18.49 -1.36
N MET A 106 1.68 -17.33 -1.44
CA MET A 106 1.19 -16.76 -2.68
C MET A 106 1.79 -15.37 -2.85
N ALA A 107 2.26 -15.06 -4.05
CA ALA A 107 2.71 -13.74 -4.45
C ALA A 107 2.09 -13.41 -5.82
N ILE A 108 1.46 -12.25 -5.90
CA ILE A 108 0.82 -11.74 -7.12
C ILE A 108 1.43 -10.37 -7.40
N SER A 109 1.94 -10.17 -8.60
CA SER A 109 2.45 -8.87 -9.08
C SER A 109 1.66 -8.47 -10.32
N ILE A 110 1.01 -7.32 -10.28
CA ILE A 110 0.16 -6.83 -11.36
C ILE A 110 0.53 -5.38 -11.67
N THR A 111 0.77 -5.11 -12.94
CA THR A 111 0.97 -3.74 -13.46
C THR A 111 -0.10 -3.51 -14.52
N PRO A 112 -1.26 -2.93 -14.18
CA PRO A 112 -2.32 -2.71 -15.16
C PRO A 112 -2.11 -1.44 -16.00
N VAL A 113 -1.28 -0.50 -15.53
CA VAL A 113 -0.98 0.76 -16.22
C VAL A 113 0.53 0.94 -16.28
N GLY A 114 1.05 1.21 -17.48
CA GLY A 114 2.47 1.32 -17.75
C GLY A 114 2.79 0.97 -19.21
N LEU A 115 4.05 1.16 -19.59
CA LEU A 115 4.57 0.74 -20.90
C LEU A 115 4.40 -0.77 -21.10
N TYR A 116 4.67 -1.55 -20.05
CA TYR A 116 4.48 -2.99 -20.02
C TYR A 116 3.40 -3.34 -19.02
N ARG A 117 2.29 -3.88 -19.51
CA ARG A 117 1.20 -4.36 -18.66
C ARG A 117 1.37 -5.85 -18.47
N PHE A 118 1.36 -6.32 -17.24
CA PHE A 118 1.48 -7.76 -16.98
C PHE A 118 0.80 -8.14 -15.68
N PHE A 119 0.55 -9.43 -15.53
CA PHE A 119 0.29 -10.03 -14.24
C PHE A 119 1.12 -11.28 -14.09
N SER A 120 1.61 -11.50 -12.87
CA SER A 120 2.33 -12.69 -12.45
C SER A 120 1.69 -13.21 -11.19
N ILE A 121 1.39 -14.51 -11.17
CA ILE A 121 0.85 -15.21 -10.02
C ILE A 121 1.80 -16.36 -9.72
N ASN A 122 2.35 -16.37 -8.52
CA ASN A 122 3.18 -17.43 -8.00
C ASN A 122 2.52 -18.01 -6.75
N ILE A 123 2.35 -19.33 -6.73
CA ILE A 123 1.88 -20.09 -5.58
C ILE A 123 2.88 -21.22 -5.38
N SER A 124 3.49 -21.29 -4.20
CA SER A 124 4.51 -22.29 -3.90
C SER A 124 4.37 -22.81 -2.46
N PRO A 125 4.65 -24.09 -2.20
CA PRO A 125 4.77 -24.60 -0.84
C PRO A 125 6.03 -24.03 -0.18
N LYS A 126 5.97 -23.73 1.13
CA LYS A 126 7.11 -23.21 1.91
C LYS A 126 8.18 -24.28 2.19
N SER A 127 7.81 -25.55 2.18
CA SER A 127 8.73 -26.67 2.43
C SER A 127 9.66 -26.88 1.23
N SER A 128 10.96 -26.99 1.50
CA SER A 128 11.99 -27.30 0.50
C SER A 128 11.79 -28.68 -0.15
N MET A 129 11.19 -29.63 0.57
CA MET A 129 10.95 -31.00 0.09
C MET A 129 9.84 -31.08 -0.98
N LEU A 130 8.97 -30.06 -1.09
CA LEU A 130 7.80 -30.06 -1.97
C LEU A 130 7.86 -28.95 -3.05
N GLN A 131 9.03 -28.37 -3.31
CA GLN A 131 9.19 -27.24 -4.25
C GLN A 131 8.77 -27.54 -5.70
N ASP A 132 8.61 -28.82 -6.05
CA ASP A 132 8.15 -29.24 -7.37
C ASP A 132 6.68 -28.84 -7.65
N LEU A 133 5.86 -28.70 -6.60
CA LEU A 133 4.44 -28.28 -6.69
C LEU A 133 4.26 -26.75 -6.84
N LYS A 134 5.21 -26.07 -7.47
CA LYS A 134 5.12 -24.62 -7.71
C LYS A 134 4.22 -24.32 -8.92
N ILE A 135 3.28 -23.41 -8.74
CA ILE A 135 2.47 -22.87 -9.83
C ILE A 135 2.93 -21.45 -10.07
N ASN A 136 3.52 -21.20 -11.25
CA ASN A 136 3.90 -19.88 -11.69
C ASN A 136 3.23 -19.58 -13.03
N ARG A 137 2.48 -18.48 -13.11
CA ARG A 137 1.85 -18.01 -14.34
C ARG A 137 2.08 -16.52 -14.49
N THR A 138 2.86 -16.16 -15.51
CA THR A 138 3.05 -14.79 -15.96
C THR A 138 2.36 -14.59 -17.30
N ARG A 139 1.63 -13.49 -17.47
CA ARG A 139 1.14 -13.04 -18.78
C ARG A 139 1.43 -11.57 -18.96
N THR A 140 1.84 -11.21 -20.17
CA THR A 140 2.09 -9.83 -20.58
C THR A 140 1.06 -9.41 -21.61
N PHE A 141 0.58 -8.19 -21.51
CA PHE A 141 -0.31 -7.57 -22.48
C PHE A 141 0.47 -6.48 -23.21
N PHE A 142 0.59 -6.64 -24.51
CA PHE A 142 1.14 -5.64 -25.41
C PHE A 142 -0.03 -4.95 -26.11
N ASN A 143 -0.03 -3.62 -26.13
CA ASN A 143 -0.84 -2.87 -27.07
C ASN A 143 0.15 -2.26 -28.05
N PHE A 144 0.04 -2.65 -29.32
CA PHE A 144 0.74 -2.01 -30.43
C PHE A 144 -0.05 -0.77 -30.86
#